data_AF-A0A959MTG5-F1
#
_entry.id   AF-A0A959MTG5-F1
#
_cell.length_a   1.000
_cell.length_b   1.000
_cell.length_c   1.000
_cell.angle_alpha   90.00
_cell.angle_beta   90.00
_cell.angle_gamma   90.00
#
_symmetry.space_group_name_H-M   'P 1'
#
loop_
_entity.id
_entity.type
_entity.pdbx_description
1 polymer ?
#
loop_
_entity_poly.entity_id
_entity_poly.type
_entity_poly.pdbx_seq_one_letter_code
_entity_poly.pdbx_strand_id
1 'polypeptide(L)'
;MSIIAVKCPSCGASLNVPDDKDFVKCEFCESTVRVREAVRLYTEADIPDWLILADSAMKMNKVSEGLHYYIKVLEVDAKVARAWLGRAEGTGKLLLNNITASLNTPAGGTQVIQGFDGNSHVVTANISSGRTVYLRNTSGQFKDLNQIFAEIGKAFSGKNYYDSGSIKTAFTAYNDYLAEIKAYINNAEQFAQPMEIEEVKTKAVSIYIEIIDGLYNRLKSAYSDSYLSMSDLFPGYLDFTTAYLTDLEDLRKENPNNLDLTRILYRISSENHKTADDFLAVPGTVDARLTDYRAQMKQKEDLYMSDLEAAVKKS
;
A
#
# COMPACT_ATOMS: atom_id res chain seq x y z
N MET A 1 -10.83 31.05 25.83
CA MET A 1 -11.24 31.55 24.50
C MET A 1 -9.98 31.61 23.66
N SER A 2 -9.92 30.89 22.55
CA SER A 2 -8.79 30.95 21.62
C SER A 2 -9.01 32.15 20.69
N ILE A 3 -7.95 32.92 20.44
CA ILE A 3 -7.95 34.02 19.48
C ILE A 3 -7.11 33.52 18.32
N ILE A 4 -7.67 33.58 17.11
CA ILE A 4 -6.99 33.17 15.88
C ILE A 4 -6.73 34.41 15.02
N ALA A 5 -5.55 34.45 14.40
CA ALA A 5 -5.19 35.50 13.47
C ALA A 5 -5.71 35.15 12.07
N VAL A 6 -6.45 36.05 11.43
CA VAL A 6 -7.01 35.88 10.07
C VAL A 6 -6.76 37.13 9.24
N LYS A 7 -6.75 37.05 7.90
CA LYS A 7 -6.76 38.24 7.05
C LYS A 7 -8.15 38.55 6.51
N CYS A 8 -8.49 39.84 6.43
CA CYS A 8 -9.70 40.28 5.77
C CYS A 8 -9.62 39.98 4.26
N PRO A 9 -10.56 39.22 3.67
CA PRO A 9 -10.58 38.96 2.24
C PRO A 9 -10.82 40.21 1.39
N SER A 10 -11.44 41.25 1.95
CA SER A 10 -11.76 42.47 1.21
C SER A 10 -10.63 43.49 1.17
N CYS A 11 -9.75 43.52 2.17
CA CYS A 11 -8.69 44.55 2.25
C CYS A 11 -7.29 44.02 2.62
N GLY A 12 -7.15 42.74 2.95
CA GLY A 12 -5.87 42.13 3.32
C GLY A 12 -5.32 42.52 4.70
N ALA A 13 -6.08 43.27 5.50
CA ALA A 13 -5.65 43.62 6.85
C ALA A 13 -5.71 42.42 7.80
N SER A 14 -4.80 42.36 8.78
CA SER A 14 -4.72 41.28 9.76
C SER A 14 -5.70 41.54 10.91
N LEU A 15 -6.52 40.55 11.24
CA LEU A 15 -7.58 40.61 12.25
C LEU A 15 -7.32 39.53 13.32
N ASN A 16 -7.58 39.87 14.57
CA ASN A 16 -7.61 38.91 15.67
C ASN A 16 -9.07 38.62 15.99
N VAL A 17 -9.50 37.38 15.72
CA VAL A 17 -10.91 36.99 15.85
C VAL A 17 -11.07 35.86 16.87
N PRO A 18 -12.13 35.90 17.69
CA PRO A 18 -12.52 34.76 18.51
C PRO A 18 -12.94 33.58 17.64
N ASP A 19 -12.47 32.37 17.97
CA ASP A 19 -12.76 31.12 17.23
C ASP A 19 -14.25 30.69 17.33
N ASP A 20 -15.02 31.29 18.23
CA ASP A 20 -16.44 30.98 18.46
C ASP A 20 -17.42 31.80 17.61
N LYS A 21 -16.93 32.75 16.80
CA LYS A 21 -17.79 33.60 15.96
C LYS A 21 -17.72 33.21 14.50
N ASP A 22 -18.87 32.92 13.90
CA ASP A 22 -18.94 32.62 12.45
C ASP A 22 -18.74 33.87 11.58
N PHE A 23 -19.06 35.06 12.10
CA PHE A 23 -18.93 36.34 11.40
C PHE A 23 -18.32 37.40 12.30
N VAL A 24 -17.38 38.16 11.74
CA VAL A 24 -16.84 39.37 12.36
C VAL A 24 -16.83 40.51 11.36
N LYS A 25 -16.87 41.76 11.83
CA LYS A 25 -16.62 42.91 10.95
C LYS A 25 -15.13 43.22 10.94
N CYS A 26 -14.58 43.46 9.75
CA CYS A 26 -13.22 43.95 9.61
C CYS A 26 -13.14 45.38 10.15
N GLU A 27 -12.20 45.64 11.07
CA GLU A 27 -11.99 46.98 11.64
C GLU A 27 -11.40 47.98 10.63
N PHE A 28 -10.83 47.49 9.52
CA PHE A 28 -10.17 48.31 8.51
C PHE A 28 -11.06 48.75 7.33
N CYS A 29 -11.86 47.84 6.76
CA CYS A 29 -12.70 48.13 5.57
C CYS A 29 -14.20 47.92 5.82
N GLU A 30 -14.58 47.64 7.06
CA GLU A 30 -15.97 47.44 7.51
C GLU A 30 -16.72 46.26 6.85
N SER A 31 -16.05 45.47 6.02
CA SER A 31 -16.66 44.30 5.41
C SER A 31 -16.93 43.21 6.44
N THR A 32 -18.03 42.47 6.23
CA THR A 32 -18.35 41.30 7.04
C THR A 32 -17.49 40.14 6.57
N VAL A 33 -16.63 39.64 7.47
CA VAL A 33 -15.72 38.53 7.23
C VAL A 33 -16.28 37.29 7.90
N ARG A 34 -16.45 36.22 7.11
CA ARG A 34 -16.79 34.91 7.63
C ARG A 34 -15.52 34.24 8.14
N VAL A 35 -15.41 34.01 9.45
CA VAL A 35 -14.15 33.60 10.09
C VAL A 35 -13.61 32.30 9.51
N ARG A 36 -14.48 31.32 9.24
CA ARG A 36 -14.09 30.03 8.62
C ARG A 36 -13.52 30.17 7.19
N GLU A 37 -13.96 31.16 6.42
CA GLU A 37 -13.44 31.41 5.06
C GLU A 37 -12.11 32.18 5.11
N ALA A 38 -11.97 33.12 6.04
CA ALA A 38 -10.75 33.91 6.22
C ALA A 38 -9.58 33.10 6.81
N VAL A 39 -9.84 32.09 7.65
CA VAL A 39 -8.84 31.12 8.09
C VAL A 39 -8.32 30.29 6.90
N ARG A 40 -9.22 29.88 5.99
CA ARG A 40 -8.87 29.07 4.81
C ARG A 40 -8.00 29.82 3.81
N LEU A 41 -8.17 31.13 3.67
CA LEU A 41 -7.38 31.96 2.75
C LEU A 41 -5.92 32.18 3.17
N TYR A 42 -5.50 31.79 4.39
CA TYR A 42 -4.15 32.09 4.90
C TYR A 42 -3.17 30.91 4.86
N THR A 43 -3.63 29.72 4.51
CA THR A 43 -2.79 28.51 4.41
C THR A 43 -2.27 28.25 2.99
N GLU A 44 -2.08 29.30 2.17
CA GLU A 44 -1.70 29.25 0.75
C GLU A 44 -0.52 28.27 0.45
N ALA A 45 -0.84 27.01 0.18
CA ALA A 45 -1.42 26.71 -1.12
C ALA A 45 -2.85 26.20 -0.93
N ASP A 46 -3.70 26.42 -1.93
CA ASP A 46 -5.03 25.83 -1.95
C ASP A 46 -4.86 24.30 -1.92
N ILE A 47 -5.30 23.66 -0.82
CA ILE A 47 -5.43 22.20 -0.72
C ILE A 47 -6.00 21.60 -2.03
N PRO A 48 -7.03 22.20 -2.66
CA PRO A 48 -7.49 21.79 -3.99
C PRO A 48 -6.38 21.69 -5.06
N ASP A 49 -5.49 22.67 -5.13
CA ASP A 49 -4.40 22.70 -6.12
C ASP A 49 -3.39 21.58 -5.87
N TRP A 50 -3.02 21.32 -4.62
CA TRP A 50 -2.13 20.21 -4.29
C TRP A 50 -2.77 18.84 -4.53
N LEU A 51 -4.07 18.68 -4.28
CA LEU A 51 -4.77 17.45 -4.64
C LEU A 51 -4.78 17.21 -6.15
N ILE A 52 -4.99 18.27 -6.95
CA ILE A 52 -4.94 18.18 -8.42
C ILE A 52 -3.52 17.81 -8.89
N LEU A 53 -2.48 18.44 -8.32
CA LEU A 53 -1.09 18.10 -8.61
C LEU A 53 -0.75 16.65 -8.22
N ALA A 54 -1.19 16.21 -7.04
CA ALA A 54 -1.00 14.86 -6.56
C ALA A 54 -1.62 13.83 -7.51
N ASP A 55 -2.89 14.01 -7.84
CA ASP A 55 -3.63 13.12 -8.75
C ASP A 55 -3.01 13.10 -10.15
N SER A 56 -2.53 14.25 -10.63
CA SER A 56 -1.90 14.37 -11.95
C SER A 56 -0.54 13.66 -11.98
N ALA A 57 0.28 13.83 -10.93
CA ALA A 57 1.53 13.10 -10.76
C ALA A 57 1.29 11.59 -10.68
N MET A 58 0.29 11.15 -9.92
CA MET A 58 -0.10 9.74 -9.83
C MET A 58 -0.55 9.16 -11.18
N LYS A 59 -1.35 9.89 -11.97
CA LYS A 59 -1.74 9.49 -13.33
C LYS A 59 -0.56 9.39 -14.30
N MET A 60 0.46 10.21 -14.10
CA MET A 60 1.72 10.17 -14.87
C MET A 60 2.72 9.13 -14.35
N ASN A 61 2.32 8.28 -13.39
CA ASN A 61 3.19 7.30 -12.71
C ASN A 61 4.41 7.93 -12.01
N LYS A 62 4.32 9.22 -11.63
CA LYS A 62 5.31 9.91 -10.81
C LYS A 62 4.96 9.75 -9.33
N VAL A 63 5.05 8.51 -8.85
CA VAL A 63 4.51 8.08 -7.56
C VAL A 63 5.04 8.90 -6.39
N SER A 64 6.36 9.12 -6.31
CA SER A 64 6.95 9.90 -5.22
C SER A 64 6.51 11.37 -5.23
N GLU A 65 6.35 11.98 -6.40
CA GLU A 65 5.85 13.37 -6.51
C GLU A 65 4.38 13.45 -6.07
N GLY A 66 3.55 12.47 -6.45
CA GLY A 66 2.16 12.38 -6.00
C GLY A 66 2.04 12.23 -4.48
N LEU A 67 2.84 11.33 -3.89
CA LEU A 67 2.91 11.13 -2.45
C LEU A 67 3.32 12.40 -1.70
N HIS A 68 4.33 13.11 -2.19
CA HIS A 68 4.77 14.38 -1.61
C HIS A 68 3.63 15.39 -1.53
N TYR A 69 2.83 15.54 -2.59
CA TYR A 69 1.70 16.46 -2.56
C TYR A 69 0.56 16.00 -1.64
N TYR A 70 0.25 14.70 -1.58
CA TYR A 70 -0.73 14.21 -0.60
C TYR A 70 -0.26 14.45 0.85
N ILE A 71 1.05 14.28 1.12
CA ILE A 71 1.62 14.58 2.44
C ILE A 71 1.46 16.06 2.77
N LYS A 72 1.77 16.97 1.84
CA LYS A 72 1.55 18.42 2.04
C LYS A 72 0.10 18.76 2.36
N VAL A 73 -0.85 18.12 1.68
CA VAL A 73 -2.28 18.30 1.99
C VAL A 73 -2.56 17.88 3.44
N LEU A 74 -2.02 16.74 3.88
CA LEU A 74 -2.22 16.22 5.24
C LEU A 74 -1.49 17.02 6.31
N GLU A 75 -0.38 17.68 5.98
CA GLU A 75 0.33 18.61 6.87
C GLU A 75 -0.49 19.86 7.17
N VAL A 76 -1.28 20.33 6.19
CA VAL A 76 -2.18 21.48 6.36
C VAL A 76 -3.52 21.06 6.96
N ASP A 77 -4.12 19.98 6.47
CA ASP A 77 -5.37 19.43 7.00
C ASP A 77 -5.37 17.90 6.97
N ALA A 78 -5.12 17.30 8.14
CA ALA A 78 -5.13 15.85 8.33
C ALA A 78 -6.53 15.21 8.18
N LYS A 79 -7.62 15.98 8.03
CA LYS A 79 -8.98 15.46 7.86
C LYS A 79 -9.40 15.33 6.40
N VAL A 80 -8.50 15.53 5.45
CA VAL A 80 -8.79 15.37 4.02
C VAL A 80 -8.73 13.88 3.65
N ALA A 81 -9.88 13.21 3.68
CA ALA A 81 -10.02 11.78 3.38
C ALA A 81 -9.36 11.37 2.05
N ARG A 82 -9.55 12.18 1.01
CA ARG A 82 -8.96 11.95 -0.32
C ARG A 82 -7.43 11.90 -0.30
N ALA A 83 -6.78 12.72 0.53
CA ALA A 83 -5.32 12.72 0.64
C ALA A 83 -4.81 11.45 1.33
N TRP A 84 -5.55 10.92 2.32
CA TRP A 84 -5.24 9.62 2.92
C TRP A 84 -5.38 8.46 1.92
N LEU A 85 -6.45 8.44 1.10
CA LEU A 85 -6.58 7.45 0.02
C LEU A 85 -5.44 7.56 -0.99
N GLY A 86 -5.12 8.79 -1.41
CA GLY A 86 -4.02 9.05 -2.32
C GLY A 86 -2.68 8.57 -1.78
N ARG A 87 -2.44 8.77 -0.48
CA ARG A 87 -1.26 8.26 0.22
C ARG A 87 -1.25 6.73 0.27
N ALA A 88 -2.38 6.08 0.54
CA ALA A 88 -2.50 4.63 0.49
C ALA A 88 -2.18 4.06 -0.91
N GLU A 89 -2.80 4.62 -1.95
CA GLU A 89 -2.56 4.24 -3.35
C GLU A 89 -1.11 4.45 -3.76
N GLY A 90 -0.53 5.62 -3.45
CA GLY A 90 0.86 5.95 -3.75
C GLY A 90 1.84 5.01 -3.04
N THR A 91 1.59 4.71 -1.78
CA THR A 91 2.43 3.79 -0.99
C THR A 91 2.39 2.38 -1.58
N GLY A 92 1.19 1.91 -1.95
CA GLY A 92 1.00 0.65 -2.63
C GLY A 92 1.75 0.56 -3.96
N LYS A 93 1.63 1.59 -4.81
CA LYS A 93 2.36 1.64 -6.10
C LYS A 93 3.88 1.69 -5.91
N LEU A 94 4.36 2.46 -4.93
CA LEU A 94 5.78 2.54 -4.61
C LEU A 94 6.33 1.17 -4.17
N LEU A 95 5.60 0.49 -3.29
CA LEU A 95 5.89 -0.88 -2.88
C LEU A 95 6.00 -1.81 -4.09
N LEU A 96 4.95 -1.86 -4.93
CA LEU A 96 4.93 -2.71 -6.12
C LEU A 96 6.08 -2.41 -7.09
N ASN A 97 6.41 -1.14 -7.31
CA ASN A 97 7.51 -0.72 -8.17
C ASN A 97 8.87 -1.17 -7.63
N ASN A 98 9.10 -0.99 -6.32
CA ASN A 98 10.35 -1.39 -5.67
C ASN A 98 10.53 -2.92 -5.70
N ILE A 99 9.44 -3.68 -5.56
CA ILE A 99 9.48 -5.15 -5.72
C ILE A 99 9.84 -5.53 -7.15
N THR A 100 9.17 -4.93 -8.15
CA THR A 100 9.48 -5.19 -9.56
C THR A 100 10.93 -4.88 -9.89
N ALA A 101 11.46 -3.75 -9.40
CA ALA A 101 12.86 -3.39 -9.57
C ALA A 101 13.79 -4.42 -8.94
N SER A 102 13.44 -4.90 -7.74
CA SER A 102 14.21 -5.94 -7.03
C SER A 102 14.23 -7.26 -7.79
N LEU A 103 13.07 -7.72 -8.29
CA LEU A 103 12.93 -8.97 -9.04
C LEU A 103 13.67 -8.97 -10.38
N ASN A 104 13.73 -7.81 -11.04
CA ASN A 104 14.37 -7.68 -12.34
C ASN A 104 15.88 -7.39 -12.25
N THR A 105 16.42 -7.17 -11.05
CA THR A 105 17.85 -6.85 -10.92
C THR A 105 18.69 -8.12 -10.96
N PRO A 106 19.66 -8.22 -11.90
CA PRO A 106 20.54 -9.37 -11.97
C PRO A 106 21.33 -9.59 -10.68
N ALA A 107 21.72 -10.83 -10.46
CA ALA A 107 22.69 -11.22 -9.45
C ALA A 107 23.97 -10.37 -9.58
N GLY A 108 24.35 -9.60 -8.55
CA GLY A 108 25.51 -8.69 -8.61
C GLY A 108 25.18 -7.28 -9.09
N GLY A 109 23.91 -7.01 -9.40
CA GLY A 109 23.43 -5.75 -9.95
C GLY A 109 23.21 -4.66 -8.90
N THR A 110 23.19 -3.42 -9.40
CA THR A 110 22.83 -2.24 -8.61
C THR A 110 21.34 -1.96 -8.80
N GLN A 111 20.61 -1.89 -7.69
CA GLN A 111 19.21 -1.53 -7.60
C GLN A 111 19.09 -0.04 -7.32
N VAL A 112 18.08 0.60 -7.90
CA VAL A 112 17.66 1.94 -7.50
C VAL A 112 16.27 1.82 -6.92
N ILE A 113 16.15 2.16 -5.64
CA ILE A 113 14.93 2.04 -4.85
C ILE A 113 14.41 3.44 -4.61
N GLN A 114 13.12 3.66 -4.85
CA GLN A 114 12.52 4.97 -4.64
C GLN A 114 11.99 5.09 -3.21
N GLY A 115 12.40 6.17 -2.55
CA GLY A 115 11.85 6.61 -1.26
C GLY A 115 10.58 7.43 -1.42
N PHE A 116 9.88 7.62 -0.30
CA PHE A 116 8.70 8.48 -0.20
C PHE A 116 8.99 9.96 -0.43
N ASP A 117 10.21 10.39 -0.10
CA ASP A 117 10.73 11.74 -0.30
C ASP A 117 11.12 12.01 -1.77
N GLY A 118 10.96 11.03 -2.65
CA GLY A 118 11.40 11.10 -4.04
C GLY A 118 12.90 10.90 -4.24
N ASN A 119 13.65 10.67 -3.16
CA ASN A 119 15.06 10.33 -3.29
C ASN A 119 15.20 8.90 -3.79
N SER A 120 16.18 8.71 -4.67
CA SER A 120 16.55 7.41 -5.21
C SER A 120 17.74 6.88 -4.41
N HIS A 121 17.56 5.72 -3.79
CA HIS A 121 18.60 5.03 -3.04
C HIS A 121 19.23 3.95 -3.90
N VAL A 122 20.56 3.98 -4.00
CA VAL A 122 21.31 3.01 -4.78
C VAL A 122 21.73 1.86 -3.87
N VAL A 123 21.20 0.67 -4.10
CA VAL A 123 21.54 -0.56 -3.37
C VAL A 123 22.30 -1.50 -4.29
N THR A 124 23.61 -1.60 -4.12
CA THR A 124 24.43 -2.56 -4.87
C THR A 124 24.45 -3.91 -4.15
N ALA A 125 23.91 -4.94 -4.80
CA ALA A 125 24.02 -6.31 -4.31
C ALA A 125 25.41 -6.85 -4.68
N ASN A 126 26.37 -6.82 -3.75
CA ASN A 126 27.67 -7.46 -3.96
C ASN A 126 27.56 -8.96 -3.68
N ILE A 127 27.63 -9.78 -4.73
CA ILE A 127 27.72 -11.24 -4.58
C ILE A 127 29.19 -11.61 -4.48
N SER A 128 29.74 -11.63 -3.27
CA SER A 128 31.00 -12.32 -3.01
C SER A 128 30.71 -13.81 -2.86
N SER A 129 31.28 -14.61 -3.77
CA SER A 129 31.24 -16.08 -3.74
C SER A 129 31.40 -16.63 -2.32
N GLY A 130 30.30 -17.10 -1.72
CA GLY A 130 30.31 -17.92 -0.51
C GLY A 130 30.20 -17.22 0.85
N ARG A 131 29.88 -15.92 0.96
CA ARG A 131 29.59 -15.29 2.27
C ARG A 131 28.41 -14.31 2.24
N THR A 132 27.54 -14.48 3.23
CA THR A 132 26.39 -13.64 3.59
C THR A 132 26.76 -12.15 3.64
N VAL A 133 25.92 -11.31 3.05
CA VAL A 133 26.12 -9.86 2.96
C VAL A 133 25.55 -9.17 4.20
N TYR A 134 26.43 -8.66 5.07
CA TYR A 134 26.06 -7.77 6.16
C TYR A 134 25.92 -6.33 5.65
N LEU A 135 24.75 -5.73 5.84
CA LEU A 135 24.60 -4.27 5.77
C LEU A 135 24.46 -3.77 7.22
N ARG A 136 25.42 -2.96 7.69
CA ARG A 136 25.29 -2.23 8.96
C ARG A 136 24.51 -0.94 8.68
N ASN A 137 23.37 -0.78 9.33
CA ASN A 137 22.83 0.54 9.65
C ASN A 137 23.08 0.80 11.15
N THR A 138 23.76 1.90 11.46
CA THR A 138 24.24 2.27 12.80
C THR A 138 23.29 3.15 13.60
N SER A 139 21.98 3.08 13.37
CA SER A 139 21.01 3.75 14.25
C SER A 139 19.87 2.80 14.58
N GLY A 140 19.92 2.27 15.80
CA GLY A 140 18.82 1.50 16.37
C GLY A 140 17.59 2.38 16.59
N GLN A 141 16.45 1.74 16.42
CA GLN A 141 15.07 2.21 16.64
C GLN A 141 14.44 2.86 15.39
N PHE A 142 13.46 2.13 14.85
CA PHE A 142 12.90 2.14 13.49
C PHE A 142 13.84 1.51 12.45
N LYS A 143 13.39 0.40 11.82
CA LYS A 143 14.02 -0.07 10.59
C LYS A 143 13.79 1.02 9.57
N ASP A 144 14.84 1.75 9.22
CA ASP A 144 14.83 2.65 8.07
C ASP A 144 14.24 1.87 6.87
N LEU A 145 13.28 2.44 6.16
CA LEU A 145 12.64 1.84 4.98
C LEU A 145 13.68 1.43 3.94
N ASN A 146 14.83 2.10 3.93
CA ASN A 146 16.00 1.74 3.14
C ASN A 146 16.61 0.39 3.55
N GLN A 147 16.61 0.07 4.83
CA GLN A 147 17.06 -1.23 5.34
C GLN A 147 16.09 -2.34 4.94
N ILE A 148 14.78 -2.06 4.98
CA ILE A 148 13.72 -2.95 4.52
C ILE A 148 13.88 -3.27 3.02
N PHE A 149 13.99 -2.25 2.18
CA PHE A 149 14.16 -2.44 0.74
C PHE A 149 15.51 -3.05 0.37
N ALA A 150 16.56 -2.80 1.15
CA ALA A 150 17.82 -3.50 0.97
C ALA A 150 17.72 -5.00 1.31
N GLU A 151 16.93 -5.39 2.33
CA GLU A 151 16.66 -6.80 2.63
C GLU A 151 15.78 -7.46 1.56
N ILE A 152 14.81 -6.73 0.99
CA ILE A 152 14.06 -7.14 -0.21
C ILE A 152 15.01 -7.34 -1.39
N GLY A 153 15.84 -6.35 -1.68
CA GLY A 153 16.83 -6.41 -2.75
C GLY A 153 17.77 -7.60 -2.60
N LYS A 154 18.30 -7.85 -1.39
CA LYS A 154 19.14 -9.03 -1.07
C LYS A 154 18.41 -10.34 -1.27
N ALA A 155 17.14 -10.42 -0.84
CA ALA A 155 16.34 -11.62 -1.00
C ALA A 155 16.24 -11.97 -2.49
N PHE A 156 15.97 -11.00 -3.37
CA PHE A 156 15.69 -11.28 -4.78
C PHE A 156 16.89 -11.16 -5.74
N SER A 157 18.01 -10.58 -5.31
CA SER A 157 19.22 -10.43 -6.15
C SER A 157 20.10 -11.69 -6.16
N GLY A 158 19.69 -12.76 -6.83
CA GLY A 158 20.58 -13.90 -7.02
C GLY A 158 19.90 -15.13 -7.62
N LYS A 159 20.34 -15.60 -8.79
CA LYS A 159 19.85 -16.88 -9.36
C LYS A 159 20.23 -18.12 -8.53
N ASN A 160 21.06 -18.00 -7.48
CA ASN A 160 21.68 -19.16 -6.84
C ASN A 160 21.68 -19.21 -5.30
N TYR A 161 21.30 -18.17 -4.57
CA TYR A 161 21.29 -18.22 -3.09
C TYR A 161 20.29 -17.23 -2.53
N TYR A 162 19.05 -17.67 -2.37
CA TYR A 162 18.12 -17.02 -1.46
C TYR A 162 18.24 -17.75 -0.13
N ASP A 163 18.83 -17.14 0.90
CA ASP A 163 18.65 -17.71 2.24
C ASP A 163 17.23 -17.40 2.74
N SER A 164 16.62 -18.37 3.42
CA SER A 164 15.25 -18.27 3.93
C SER A 164 15.06 -17.08 4.88
N GLY A 165 16.14 -16.59 5.52
CA GLY A 165 16.14 -15.43 6.39
C GLY A 165 15.92 -14.12 5.64
N SER A 166 16.55 -13.94 4.49
CA SER A 166 16.45 -12.74 3.65
C SER A 166 15.06 -12.63 3.05
N ILE A 167 14.55 -13.75 2.52
CA ILE A 167 13.18 -13.85 2.01
C ILE A 167 12.17 -13.52 3.11
N LYS A 168 12.29 -14.14 4.28
CA LYS A 168 11.40 -13.87 5.43
C LYS A 168 11.46 -12.40 5.88
N THR A 169 12.63 -11.78 5.83
CA THR A 169 12.82 -10.38 6.21
C THR A 169 12.17 -9.43 5.21
N ALA A 170 12.39 -9.66 3.91
CA ALA A 170 11.74 -8.94 2.82
C ALA A 170 10.22 -8.99 2.92
N PHE A 171 9.72 -10.16 3.26
CA PHE A 171 8.32 -10.44 3.48
C PHE A 171 7.74 -9.77 4.72
N THR A 172 8.44 -9.82 5.85
CA THR A 172 8.04 -9.09 7.07
C THR A 172 7.88 -7.61 6.78
N ALA A 173 8.80 -7.06 5.99
CA ALA A 173 8.74 -5.70 5.51
C ALA A 173 7.49 -5.38 4.67
N TYR A 174 7.04 -6.29 3.80
CA TYR A 174 5.79 -6.09 3.06
C TYR A 174 4.57 -6.04 3.99
N ASN A 175 4.55 -6.85 5.04
CA ASN A 175 3.47 -6.82 6.02
C ASN A 175 3.44 -5.49 6.77
N ASP A 176 4.60 -4.91 7.09
CA ASP A 176 4.67 -3.58 7.71
C ASP A 176 4.05 -2.50 6.78
N TYR A 177 4.34 -2.56 5.48
CA TYR A 177 3.75 -1.66 4.49
C TYR A 177 2.24 -1.85 4.32
N LEU A 178 1.77 -3.09 4.29
CA LEU A 178 0.33 -3.38 4.22
C LEU A 178 -0.40 -2.87 5.46
N ALA A 179 0.20 -3.01 6.64
CA ALA A 179 -0.35 -2.45 7.87
C ALA A 179 -0.42 -0.91 7.82
N GLU A 180 0.58 -0.27 7.22
CA GLU A 180 0.59 1.18 7.03
C GLU A 180 -0.47 1.65 6.03
N ILE A 181 -0.60 0.96 4.89
CA ILE A 181 -1.65 1.20 3.89
C ILE A 181 -3.04 1.01 4.52
N LYS A 182 -3.21 0.00 5.38
CA LYS A 182 -4.42 -0.23 6.17
C LYS A 182 -4.73 0.95 7.08
N ALA A 183 -3.73 1.45 7.79
CA ALA A 183 -3.90 2.62 8.64
C ALA A 183 -4.32 3.86 7.81
N TYR A 184 -3.74 4.07 6.63
CA TYR A 184 -4.11 5.18 5.75
C TYR A 184 -5.54 5.07 5.24
N ILE A 185 -5.99 3.88 4.86
CA ILE A 185 -7.36 3.64 4.44
C ILE A 185 -8.34 3.86 5.59
N ASN A 186 -8.03 3.35 6.79
CA ASN A 186 -8.85 3.57 7.98
C ASN A 186 -8.99 5.06 8.30
N ASN A 187 -7.90 5.83 8.18
CA ASN A 187 -7.95 7.28 8.35
C ASN A 187 -8.82 7.95 7.27
N ALA A 188 -8.71 7.51 6.01
CA ALA A 188 -9.55 8.04 4.95
C ALA A 188 -11.04 7.81 5.23
N GLU A 189 -11.42 6.61 5.63
CA GLU A 189 -12.80 6.28 5.99
C GLU A 189 -13.28 7.07 7.22
N GLN A 190 -12.44 7.19 8.24
CA GLN A 190 -12.74 7.94 9.46
C GLN A 190 -13.02 9.42 9.17
N PHE A 191 -12.29 10.02 8.24
CA PHE A 191 -12.40 11.44 7.92
C PHE A 191 -13.30 11.74 6.72
N ALA A 192 -13.87 10.71 6.07
CA ALA A 192 -14.78 10.88 4.95
C ALA A 192 -16.03 11.66 5.36
N GLN A 193 -16.42 12.65 4.55
CA GLN A 193 -17.69 13.33 4.76
C GLN A 193 -18.85 12.37 4.46
N PRO A 194 -20.05 12.54 5.08
CA PRO A 194 -21.17 11.62 4.87
C PRO A 194 -21.54 11.35 3.40
N MET A 195 -21.34 12.34 2.53
CA MET A 195 -21.59 12.22 1.08
C MET A 195 -20.49 11.48 0.31
N GLU A 196 -19.30 11.32 0.88
CA GLU A 196 -18.11 10.72 0.27
C GLU A 196 -17.84 9.30 0.79
N ILE A 197 -18.46 8.88 1.91
CA ILE A 197 -18.17 7.59 2.56
C ILE A 197 -18.17 6.42 1.58
N GLU A 198 -19.19 6.33 0.73
CA GLU A 198 -19.34 5.19 -0.17
C GLU A 198 -18.31 5.20 -1.31
N GLU A 199 -17.98 6.38 -1.82
CA GLU A 199 -16.91 6.56 -2.79
C GLU A 199 -15.55 6.19 -2.17
N VAL A 200 -15.29 6.65 -0.94
CA VAL A 200 -14.05 6.36 -0.21
C VAL A 200 -13.91 4.86 0.03
N LYS A 201 -14.96 4.19 0.49
CA LYS A 201 -14.96 2.73 0.70
C LYS A 201 -14.74 1.96 -0.59
N THR A 202 -15.45 2.34 -1.66
CA THR A 202 -15.30 1.70 -2.97
C THR A 202 -13.86 1.84 -3.48
N LYS A 203 -13.28 3.03 -3.36
CA LYS A 203 -11.91 3.31 -3.76
C LYS A 203 -10.89 2.60 -2.87
N ALA A 204 -11.12 2.54 -1.56
CA ALA A 204 -10.29 1.79 -0.61
C ALA A 204 -10.22 0.30 -0.97
N VAL A 205 -11.36 -0.33 -1.24
CA VAL A 205 -11.41 -1.73 -1.68
C VAL A 205 -10.63 -1.91 -2.98
N SER A 206 -10.80 -1.01 -3.95
CA SER A 206 -10.05 -1.05 -5.21
C SER A 206 -8.54 -0.93 -5.02
N ILE A 207 -8.08 -0.04 -4.14
CA ILE A 207 -6.66 0.15 -3.82
C ILE A 207 -6.09 -1.13 -3.20
N TYR A 208 -6.79 -1.70 -2.22
CA TYR A 208 -6.39 -2.96 -1.59
C TYR A 208 -6.25 -4.10 -2.58
N ILE A 209 -7.26 -4.26 -3.43
CA ILE A 209 -7.31 -5.24 -4.50
C ILE A 209 -6.08 -5.11 -5.41
N GLU A 210 -5.78 -3.90 -5.89
CA GLU A 210 -4.64 -3.64 -6.78
C GLU A 210 -3.30 -4.01 -6.12
N ILE A 211 -3.14 -3.66 -4.85
CA ILE A 211 -1.91 -3.92 -4.10
C ILE A 211 -1.74 -5.41 -3.84
N ILE A 212 -2.77 -6.09 -3.31
CA ILE A 212 -2.70 -7.51 -2.97
C ILE A 212 -2.50 -8.34 -4.26
N ASP A 213 -3.22 -8.03 -5.33
CA ASP A 213 -3.02 -8.69 -6.63
C ASP A 213 -1.62 -8.44 -7.18
N GLY A 214 -1.15 -7.20 -7.13
CA GLY A 214 0.18 -6.81 -7.56
C GLY A 214 1.27 -7.55 -6.80
N LEU A 215 1.13 -7.71 -5.47
CA LEU A 215 2.05 -8.43 -4.61
C LEU A 215 2.03 -9.92 -4.92
N TYR A 216 0.84 -10.50 -5.05
CA TYR A 216 0.66 -11.91 -5.36
C TYR A 216 1.31 -12.29 -6.69
N ASN A 217 1.05 -11.54 -7.77
CA ASN A 217 1.63 -11.82 -9.08
C ASN A 217 3.15 -11.73 -9.10
N ARG A 218 3.72 -10.74 -8.38
CA ARG A 218 5.17 -10.58 -8.24
C ARG A 218 5.79 -11.72 -7.45
N LEU A 219 5.15 -12.12 -6.36
CA LEU A 219 5.56 -13.29 -5.55
C LEU A 219 5.56 -14.56 -6.41
N LYS A 220 4.47 -14.78 -7.16
CA LYS A 220 4.32 -15.93 -8.04
C LYS A 220 5.39 -15.95 -9.14
N SER A 221 5.68 -14.81 -9.77
CA SER A 221 6.74 -14.69 -10.78
C SER A 221 8.12 -14.98 -10.18
N ALA A 222 8.41 -14.42 -8.99
CA ALA A 222 9.65 -14.70 -8.28
C ALA A 222 9.80 -16.20 -7.98
N TYR A 223 8.69 -16.83 -7.62
CA TYR A 223 8.62 -18.26 -7.33
C TYR A 223 8.84 -19.11 -8.60
N SER A 224 8.14 -18.82 -9.70
CA SER A 224 8.25 -19.57 -10.96
C SER A 224 9.64 -19.52 -11.57
N ASP A 225 10.37 -18.42 -11.36
CA ASP A 225 11.71 -18.22 -11.91
C ASP A 225 12.82 -18.81 -11.01
N SER A 226 12.51 -19.13 -9.76
CA SER A 226 13.46 -19.66 -8.80
C SER A 226 13.59 -21.18 -8.93
N TYR A 227 14.73 -21.65 -9.48
CA TYR A 227 15.14 -23.07 -9.52
C TYR A 227 15.49 -23.67 -8.14
N LEU A 228 15.02 -23.06 -7.05
CA LEU A 228 15.39 -23.44 -5.69
C LEU A 228 14.68 -24.73 -5.25
N SER A 229 15.31 -25.46 -4.34
CA SER A 229 14.71 -26.65 -3.75
C SER A 229 13.40 -26.28 -3.06
N MET A 230 12.32 -26.92 -3.50
CA MET A 230 10.94 -26.67 -3.08
C MET A 230 10.69 -26.68 -1.55
N SER A 231 11.63 -27.21 -0.76
CA SER A 231 11.53 -27.29 0.71
C SER A 231 11.59 -25.94 1.44
N ASP A 232 12.32 -24.95 0.93
CA ASP A 232 12.73 -23.79 1.75
C ASP A 232 11.89 -22.54 1.49
N LEU A 233 11.34 -22.40 0.29
CA LEU A 233 10.51 -21.26 -0.12
C LEU A 233 9.03 -21.45 0.20
N PHE A 234 8.58 -22.70 0.25
CA PHE A 234 7.16 -23.01 0.27
C PHE A 234 6.43 -22.59 1.55
N PRO A 235 6.97 -22.81 2.77
CA PRO A 235 6.32 -22.33 3.98
C PRO A 235 6.10 -20.81 3.99
N GLY A 236 7.06 -20.04 3.47
CA GLY A 236 6.95 -18.59 3.32
C GLY A 236 5.86 -18.21 2.32
N TYR A 237 5.81 -18.85 1.15
CA TYR A 237 4.73 -18.65 0.19
C TYR A 237 3.34 -18.92 0.79
N LEU A 238 3.19 -20.03 1.53
CA LEU A 238 1.96 -20.40 2.22
C LEU A 238 1.52 -19.36 3.24
N ASP A 239 2.42 -18.95 4.13
CA ASP A 239 2.14 -17.94 5.16
C ASP A 239 1.63 -16.64 4.53
N PHE A 240 2.27 -16.19 3.44
CA PHE A 240 1.92 -14.94 2.77
C PHE A 240 0.58 -14.97 2.07
N THR A 241 0.40 -15.99 1.23
CA THR A 241 -0.86 -16.14 0.48
C THR A 241 -2.05 -16.36 1.41
N THR A 242 -1.84 -17.02 2.56
CA THR A 242 -2.85 -17.15 3.61
C THR A 242 -3.22 -15.79 4.21
N ALA A 243 -2.22 -14.98 4.57
CA ALA A 243 -2.47 -13.63 5.11
C ALA A 243 -3.24 -12.74 4.11
N TYR A 244 -2.84 -12.73 2.84
CA TYR A 244 -3.53 -11.96 1.78
C TYR A 244 -4.98 -12.41 1.59
N LEU A 245 -5.23 -13.72 1.58
CA LEU A 245 -6.59 -14.25 1.49
C LEU A 245 -7.42 -13.85 2.71
N THR A 246 -6.85 -13.89 3.92
CA THR A 246 -7.55 -13.45 5.13
C THR A 246 -7.93 -11.97 5.06
N ASP A 247 -7.02 -11.09 4.65
CA ASP A 247 -7.33 -9.66 4.50
C ASP A 247 -8.42 -9.41 3.44
N LEU A 248 -8.37 -10.10 2.29
CA LEU A 248 -9.41 -10.01 1.26
C LEU A 248 -10.76 -10.58 1.73
N GLU A 249 -10.75 -11.65 2.53
CA GLU A 249 -11.95 -12.23 3.13
C GLU A 249 -12.59 -11.29 4.14
N ASP A 250 -11.80 -10.59 4.94
CA ASP A 250 -12.30 -9.59 5.87
C ASP A 250 -12.94 -8.42 5.12
N LEU A 251 -12.30 -7.91 4.07
CA LEU A 251 -12.90 -6.92 3.16
C LEU A 251 -14.19 -7.42 2.52
N ARG A 252 -14.28 -8.72 2.21
CA ARG A 252 -15.48 -9.33 1.62
C ARG A 252 -16.63 -9.39 2.61
N LYS A 253 -16.38 -9.63 3.90
CA LYS A 253 -17.43 -9.58 4.93
C LYS A 253 -18.09 -8.20 4.99
N GLU A 254 -17.30 -7.15 4.80
CA GLU A 254 -17.77 -5.77 4.76
C GLU A 254 -18.47 -5.43 3.43
N ASN A 255 -18.04 -6.04 2.32
CA ASN A 255 -18.52 -5.75 0.97
C ASN A 255 -18.93 -7.05 0.21
N PRO A 256 -19.96 -7.77 0.67
CA PRO A 256 -20.25 -9.13 0.19
C PRO A 256 -20.69 -9.21 -1.28
N ASN A 257 -21.18 -8.10 -1.84
CA ASN A 257 -21.65 -8.01 -3.22
C ASN A 257 -20.58 -7.50 -4.20
N ASN A 258 -19.35 -7.23 -3.74
CA ASN A 258 -18.29 -6.76 -4.61
C ASN A 258 -17.77 -7.91 -5.48
N LEU A 259 -18.13 -7.90 -6.77
CA LEU A 259 -17.78 -8.96 -7.71
C LEU A 259 -16.29 -8.99 -8.04
N ASP A 260 -15.62 -7.84 -8.07
CA ASP A 260 -14.18 -7.78 -8.35
C ASP A 260 -13.37 -8.41 -7.21
N LEU A 261 -13.75 -8.13 -5.97
CA LEU A 261 -13.19 -8.79 -4.80
C LEU A 261 -13.41 -10.31 -4.85
N THR A 262 -14.62 -10.75 -5.19
CA THR A 262 -14.95 -12.18 -5.31
C THR A 262 -14.15 -12.86 -6.41
N ARG A 263 -13.95 -12.20 -7.57
CA ARG A 263 -13.11 -12.71 -8.67
C ARG A 263 -11.67 -12.89 -8.26
N ILE A 264 -11.13 -11.96 -7.48
CA ILE A 264 -9.73 -12.02 -7.01
C ILE A 264 -9.55 -13.14 -6.00
N LEU A 265 -10.46 -13.23 -5.03
CA LEU A 265 -10.49 -14.32 -4.07
C LEU A 265 -10.55 -15.69 -4.75
N TYR A 266 -11.41 -15.85 -5.77
CA TYR A 266 -11.47 -17.04 -6.60
C TYR A 266 -10.14 -17.32 -7.31
N ARG A 267 -9.59 -16.33 -8.03
CA ARG A 267 -8.35 -16.49 -8.79
C ARG A 267 -7.19 -16.91 -7.88
N ILE A 268 -6.96 -16.19 -6.78
CA ILE A 268 -5.86 -16.49 -5.84
C ILE A 268 -6.04 -17.89 -5.24
N SER A 269 -7.26 -18.26 -4.84
CA SER A 269 -7.53 -19.59 -4.27
C SER A 269 -7.29 -20.71 -5.29
N SER A 270 -7.79 -20.55 -6.52
CA SER A 270 -7.59 -21.52 -7.60
C SER A 270 -6.11 -21.68 -7.97
N GLU A 271 -5.38 -20.58 -8.08
CA GLU A 271 -3.95 -20.62 -8.39
C GLU A 271 -3.13 -21.24 -7.27
N ASN A 272 -3.42 -20.91 -6.01
CA ASN A 272 -2.76 -21.53 -4.85
C ASN A 272 -3.08 -23.01 -4.71
N HIS A 273 -4.31 -23.43 -5.02
CA HIS A 273 -4.67 -24.84 -5.07
C HIS A 273 -3.82 -25.58 -6.11
N LYS A 274 -3.71 -25.05 -7.34
CA LYS A 274 -2.86 -25.65 -8.40
C LYS A 274 -1.39 -25.68 -8.01
N THR A 275 -0.88 -24.60 -7.45
CA THR A 275 0.51 -24.55 -6.96
C THR A 275 0.73 -25.64 -5.92
N ALA A 276 -0.18 -25.81 -4.95
CA ALA A 276 -0.10 -26.86 -3.95
C ALA A 276 -0.16 -28.28 -4.55
N ASP A 277 -0.95 -28.50 -5.62
CA ASP A 277 -0.95 -29.75 -6.39
C ASP A 277 0.43 -30.02 -7.02
N ASP A 278 1.03 -29.01 -7.67
CA ASP A 278 2.34 -29.14 -8.32
C ASP A 278 3.43 -29.52 -7.31
N PHE A 279 3.37 -28.99 -6.08
CA PHE A 279 4.27 -29.36 -5.00
C PHE A 279 4.08 -30.80 -4.52
N LEU A 280 2.84 -31.21 -4.28
CA LEU A 280 2.55 -32.58 -3.82
C LEU A 280 2.89 -33.65 -4.87
N ALA A 281 2.97 -33.26 -6.14
CA ALA A 281 3.38 -34.15 -7.23
C ALA A 281 4.89 -34.48 -7.21
N VAL A 282 5.71 -33.74 -6.46
CA VAL A 282 7.15 -34.00 -6.36
C VAL A 282 7.40 -35.26 -5.51
N PRO A 283 8.20 -36.23 -5.99
CA PRO A 283 8.50 -37.40 -5.19
C PRO A 283 9.23 -37.04 -3.88
N GLY A 284 8.69 -37.51 -2.75
CA GLY A 284 9.29 -37.32 -1.43
C GLY A 284 8.77 -36.10 -0.65
N THR A 285 7.92 -35.26 -1.24
CA THR A 285 7.24 -34.16 -0.53
C THR A 285 5.89 -34.62 0.02
N VAL A 286 5.93 -35.32 1.16
CA VAL A 286 4.72 -35.54 1.96
C VAL A 286 4.77 -34.57 3.14
N ASP A 287 4.13 -33.43 2.96
CA ASP A 287 3.97 -32.42 4.00
C ASP A 287 2.48 -32.29 4.36
N ALA A 288 2.15 -32.57 5.62
CA ALA A 288 0.78 -32.51 6.13
C ALA A 288 0.21 -31.08 6.02
N ARG A 289 1.04 -30.07 6.27
CA ARG A 289 0.66 -28.67 6.18
C ARG A 289 0.31 -28.27 4.75
N LEU A 290 1.08 -28.77 3.78
CA LEU A 290 0.81 -28.57 2.36
C LEU A 290 -0.50 -29.22 1.92
N THR A 291 -0.75 -30.45 2.41
CA THR A 291 -2.00 -31.17 2.13
C THR A 291 -3.21 -30.43 2.70
N ASP A 292 -3.12 -29.93 3.93
CA ASP A 292 -4.17 -29.15 4.57
C ASP A 292 -4.41 -27.83 3.83
N TYR A 293 -3.34 -27.13 3.46
CA TYR A 293 -3.43 -25.89 2.71
C TYR A 293 -4.11 -26.10 1.35
N ARG A 294 -3.72 -27.13 0.61
CA ARG A 294 -4.35 -27.52 -0.66
C ARG A 294 -5.86 -27.71 -0.49
N ALA A 295 -6.28 -28.46 0.53
CA ALA A 295 -7.69 -28.72 0.81
C ALA A 295 -8.46 -27.42 1.14
N GLN A 296 -7.85 -26.53 1.94
CA GLN A 296 -8.42 -25.22 2.24
C GLN A 296 -8.58 -24.36 0.98
N MET A 297 -7.56 -24.30 0.12
CA MET A 297 -7.62 -23.51 -1.12
C MET A 297 -8.68 -24.07 -2.08
N LYS A 298 -8.84 -25.39 -2.15
CA LYS A 298 -9.91 -26.02 -2.93
C LYS A 298 -11.30 -25.64 -2.39
N GLN A 299 -11.51 -25.73 -1.09
CA GLN A 299 -12.77 -25.33 -0.48
C GLN A 299 -13.11 -23.85 -0.78
N LYS A 300 -12.11 -22.96 -0.70
CA LYS A 300 -12.27 -21.54 -1.03
C LYS A 300 -12.55 -21.31 -2.52
N GLU A 301 -11.83 -21.99 -3.41
CA GLU A 301 -12.07 -21.97 -4.86
C GLU A 301 -13.53 -22.32 -5.18
N ASP A 302 -14.03 -23.42 -4.64
CA ASP A 302 -15.40 -23.90 -4.90
C ASP A 302 -16.45 -22.92 -4.35
N LEU A 303 -16.22 -22.36 -3.16
CA LEU A 303 -17.09 -21.35 -2.56
C LEU A 303 -17.20 -20.12 -3.46
N TYR A 304 -16.07 -19.51 -3.84
CA TYR A 304 -16.08 -18.27 -4.61
C TYR A 304 -16.59 -18.48 -6.04
N MET A 305 -16.35 -19.65 -6.64
CA MET A 305 -16.93 -19.99 -7.94
C MET A 305 -18.46 -20.04 -7.85
N SER A 306 -19.00 -20.69 -6.83
CA SER A 306 -20.45 -20.75 -6.61
C SER A 306 -21.07 -19.37 -6.43
N ASP A 307 -20.38 -18.46 -5.72
CA ASP A 307 -20.82 -17.08 -5.53
C ASP A 307 -20.87 -16.30 -6.86
N LEU A 308 -19.85 -16.47 -7.72
CA LEU A 308 -19.80 -15.86 -9.04
C LEU A 308 -20.91 -16.38 -9.95
N GLU A 309 -21.17 -17.69 -9.96
CA GLU A 309 -22.27 -18.29 -10.73
C GLU A 309 -23.64 -17.78 -10.27
N ALA A 310 -23.83 -17.62 -8.96
CA ALA A 310 -25.06 -17.07 -8.40
C ALA A 310 -25.27 -15.61 -8.81
N ALA A 311 -24.20 -14.81 -8.92
CA ALA A 311 -24.27 -13.44 -9.40
C ALA A 311 -24.67 -13.36 -10.89
N VAL A 312 -24.09 -14.20 -11.75
CA VAL A 312 -24.41 -14.27 -13.19
C VAL A 312 -25.88 -14.66 -13.42
N LYS A 313 -26.45 -15.53 -12.58
CA LYS A 313 -27.87 -15.91 -12.69
C LYS A 313 -28.84 -14.77 -12.30
N LYS A 314 -28.37 -13.76 -11.58
CA LYS A 314 -29.18 -12.62 -11.12
C LYS A 314 -29.13 -11.42 -12.06
N SER A 315 -28.13 -11.34 -12.94
CA SER A 315 -27.96 -10.31 -13.98
C SER A 315 -28.70 -10.65 -15.26
#